data_AF-C0R8Z3-F1
#
_entry.id   AF-C0R8Z3-F1
#
_cell.length_a   1.000
_cell.length_b   1.000
_cell.length_c   1.000
_cell.angle_alpha   90.00
_cell.angle_beta   90.00
_cell.angle_gamma   90.00
#
_symmetry.space_group_name_H-M   'P 1'
#
loop_
_entity.id
_entity.type
_entity.pdbx_description
1 polymer ?
#
loop_
_entity_poly.entity_id
_entity_poly.type
_entity_poly.pdbx_seq_one_letter_code
_entity_poly.pdbx_strand_id
1 'polypeptide(L)'
;MADDKEKLLIDEQETVQTKDLNKVTSVKNDDFLLLDDEVVSCNAITFKDFLNSLKTKYLKGKGLDYFKEIIKSTIAEELAADKDFVEKIYAKTLDKLIGNDSDKLSNLFSKIKSRLTDSISLATLSRSNDLLIMPSSSTIQKNTRSQTITRSTI
;
A
#
# COMPACT_ATOMS: atom_id res chain seq x y z
N MET A 1 -70.53 16.62 53.18
CA MET A 1 -70.52 16.19 51.77
C MET A 1 -69.66 17.21 51.05
N ALA A 2 -68.34 17.04 51.17
CA ALA A 2 -67.45 16.34 50.24
C ALA A 2 -67.03 17.26 49.08
N ASP A 3 -66.00 18.07 49.39
CA ASP A 3 -64.92 18.61 48.56
C ASP A 3 -65.18 18.90 47.09
N ASP A 4 -65.36 20.20 46.80
CA ASP A 4 -64.99 20.82 45.53
C ASP A 4 -63.48 20.66 45.33
N LYS A 5 -63.10 19.60 44.61
CA LYS A 5 -61.74 19.44 44.11
C LYS A 5 -61.48 20.52 43.07
N GLU A 6 -60.69 21.52 43.44
CA GLU A 6 -59.96 22.38 42.51
C GLU A 6 -59.25 21.49 41.49
N LYS A 7 -59.86 21.39 40.31
CA LYS A 7 -59.27 20.72 39.16
C LYS A 7 -58.11 21.61 38.70
N LEU A 8 -56.91 21.33 39.20
CA LEU A 8 -55.68 21.89 38.65
C LEU A 8 -55.72 21.68 37.14
N LEU A 9 -55.84 22.77 36.38
CA LEU A 9 -55.65 22.80 34.94
C LEU A 9 -54.16 22.61 34.67
N ILE A 10 -53.66 21.40 34.89
CA ILE A 10 -52.36 21.00 34.34
C ILE A 10 -52.65 20.68 32.89
N ASP A 11 -52.28 21.58 32.01
CA ASP A 11 -52.34 21.36 30.56
C ASP A 11 -51.52 20.09 30.27
N GLU A 12 -52.19 19.08 29.70
CA GLU A 12 -51.59 17.78 29.44
C GLU A 12 -50.53 17.94 28.34
N GLN A 13 -49.28 18.04 28.79
CA GLN A 13 -48.04 18.03 28.00
C GLN A 13 -47.77 19.27 27.15
N GLU A 14 -47.16 20.29 27.77
CA GLU A 14 -46.41 21.32 27.05
C GLU A 14 -45.16 20.68 26.41
N THR A 15 -45.32 20.11 25.20
CA THR A 15 -44.20 19.52 24.45
C THR A 15 -43.44 20.62 23.72
N VAL A 16 -42.18 20.87 24.09
CA VAL A 16 -41.30 21.76 23.34
C VAL A 16 -40.64 20.97 22.21
N GLN A 17 -40.95 21.29 20.95
CA GLN A 17 -40.30 20.63 19.82
C GLN A 17 -38.91 21.24 19.58
N THR A 18 -37.97 20.42 19.12
CA THR A 18 -36.58 20.86 18.85
C THR A 18 -36.49 22.02 17.85
N LYS A 19 -37.46 22.15 16.95
CA LYS A 19 -37.57 23.25 15.98
C LYS A 19 -37.89 24.61 16.63
N ASP A 20 -38.48 24.60 17.83
CA ASP A 20 -38.90 25.77 18.58
C ASP A 20 -37.80 26.25 19.56
N LEU A 21 -36.67 25.53 19.61
CA LEU A 21 -35.51 25.87 20.42
C LEU A 21 -34.57 26.83 19.70
N ASN A 22 -33.98 27.76 20.46
CA ASN A 22 -32.93 28.63 19.96
C ASN A 22 -31.64 27.84 19.66
N LYS A 23 -31.04 28.09 18.50
CA LYS A 23 -29.76 27.48 18.12
C LYS A 23 -28.62 28.05 18.96
N VAL A 24 -27.94 27.19 19.69
CA VAL A 24 -26.69 27.54 20.40
C VAL A 24 -25.50 27.37 19.46
N THR A 25 -24.60 28.36 19.40
CA THR A 25 -23.43 28.36 18.50
C THR A 25 -22.14 27.87 19.17
N SER A 26 -22.11 27.76 20.51
CA SER A 26 -20.96 27.31 21.28
C SER A 26 -21.41 26.62 22.56
N VAL A 27 -20.75 25.53 22.94
CA VAL A 27 -21.10 24.71 24.10
C VAL A 27 -19.87 24.60 25.01
N LYS A 28 -20.05 24.78 26.32
CA LYS A 28 -19.03 24.55 27.34
C LYS A 28 -19.06 23.09 27.78
N ASN A 29 -17.96 22.62 28.35
CA ASN A 29 -17.84 21.22 28.80
C ASN A 29 -18.87 20.83 29.86
N ASP A 30 -19.23 21.78 30.73
CA ASP A 30 -20.16 21.57 31.84
C ASP A 30 -21.62 21.85 31.44
N ASP A 31 -21.87 22.26 30.19
CA ASP A 31 -23.22 22.43 29.68
C ASP A 31 -23.90 21.07 29.56
N PHE A 32 -25.18 21.02 29.90
CA PHE A 32 -25.98 19.81 29.83
C PHE A 32 -26.63 19.64 28.45
N LEU A 33 -26.46 18.45 27.88
CA LEU A 33 -27.24 17.95 26.76
C LEU A 33 -28.43 17.17 27.34
N LEU A 34 -29.64 17.66 27.08
CA LEU A 34 -30.85 16.91 27.38
C LEU A 34 -30.94 15.70 26.44
N LEU A 35 -31.20 14.53 27.02
CA LEU A 35 -31.48 13.30 26.31
C LEU A 35 -32.98 13.08 26.41
N ASP A 36 -33.67 13.41 25.32
CA ASP A 36 -35.07 13.08 25.15
C ASP A 36 -35.16 11.69 24.50
N ASP A 37 -35.59 10.70 25.27
CA ASP A 37 -35.75 9.30 24.84
C ASP A 37 -37.23 8.89 24.75
N GLU A 38 -38.15 9.86 24.68
CA GLU A 38 -39.61 9.66 24.67
C GLU A 38 -40.18 9.01 25.95
N VAL A 39 -39.37 8.82 27.00
CA VAL A 39 -39.79 8.26 28.30
C VAL A 39 -40.03 9.38 29.32
N VAL A 40 -40.89 9.12 30.32
CA VAL A 40 -41.39 10.08 31.34
C VAL A 40 -40.28 10.82 32.14
N SER A 41 -39.02 10.39 32.05
CA SER A 41 -37.89 11.01 32.76
C SER A 41 -36.93 11.72 31.81
N CYS A 42 -36.83 13.04 31.91
CA CYS A 42 -35.79 13.80 31.23
C CYS A 42 -34.42 13.50 31.85
N ASN A 43 -33.56 12.82 31.09
CA ASN A 43 -32.17 12.60 31.47
C ASN A 43 -31.27 13.67 30.85
N ALA A 44 -30.14 13.96 31.49
CA ALA A 44 -29.15 14.90 30.97
C ALA A 44 -27.74 14.37 31.15
N ILE A 45 -26.87 14.67 30.19
CA ILE A 45 -25.44 14.36 30.24
C ILE A 45 -24.63 15.63 30.02
N THR A 46 -23.49 15.79 30.69
CA THR A 46 -22.60 16.91 30.38
C THR A 46 -22.01 16.74 28.98
N PHE A 47 -21.75 17.84 28.29
CA PHE A 47 -21.10 17.81 26.97
C PHE A 47 -19.76 17.06 27.01
N LYS A 48 -19.01 17.23 28.11
CA LYS A 48 -17.76 16.50 28.38
C LYS A 48 -17.95 14.99 28.45
N ASP A 49 -18.93 14.52 29.24
CA ASP A 49 -19.16 13.10 29.43
C ASP A 49 -19.69 12.44 28.17
N PHE A 50 -20.54 13.15 27.40
CA PHE A 50 -20.97 12.72 26.08
C PHE A 50 -19.77 12.54 25.13
N LEU A 51 -18.89 13.53 25.02
CA LEU A 51 -17.68 13.45 24.19
C LEU A 51 -16.75 12.32 24.63
N ASN A 52 -16.57 12.12 25.93
CA ASN A 52 -15.74 11.04 26.46
C ASN A 52 -16.33 9.66 26.16
N SER A 53 -17.64 9.50 26.27
CA SER A 53 -18.36 8.28 25.88
C SER A 53 -18.20 8.00 24.39
N LEU A 54 -18.35 9.02 23.54
CA LEU A 54 -18.20 8.90 22.10
C LEU A 54 -16.76 8.49 21.72
N LYS A 55 -15.77 9.11 22.37
CA LYS A 55 -14.34 8.80 22.18
C LYS A 55 -13.97 7.39 22.65
N THR A 56 -14.48 6.92 23.78
CA THR A 56 -14.17 5.60 24.32
C THR A 56 -14.92 4.50 23.57
N LYS A 57 -16.21 4.69 23.29
CA LYS A 57 -17.09 3.66 22.70
C LYS A 57 -16.93 3.51 21.19
N TYR A 58 -16.82 4.62 20.46
CA TYR A 58 -16.75 4.59 18.99
C TYR A 58 -15.37 4.90 18.43
N LEU A 59 -14.55 5.66 19.15
CA LEU A 59 -13.20 6.02 18.70
C LEU A 59 -12.08 5.27 19.44
N LYS A 60 -12.43 4.30 20.30
CA LYS A 60 -11.54 3.45 21.11
C LYS A 60 -10.35 4.20 21.75
N GLY A 61 -10.55 5.46 22.14
CA GLY A 61 -9.52 6.30 22.73
C GLY A 61 -8.33 6.66 21.82
N LYS A 62 -8.30 6.20 20.56
CA LYS A 62 -7.18 6.44 19.64
C LYS A 62 -7.38 7.64 18.69
N GLY A 63 -8.57 8.25 18.72
CA GLY A 63 -8.84 9.52 18.07
C GLY A 63 -8.52 9.55 16.57
N LEU A 64 -8.03 10.69 16.10
CA LEU A 64 -7.73 10.96 14.69
C LEU A 64 -6.71 9.99 14.10
N ASP A 65 -5.75 9.50 14.87
CA ASP A 65 -4.67 8.65 14.34
C ASP A 65 -5.16 7.24 14.04
N TYR A 66 -6.06 6.69 14.84
CA TYR A 66 -6.74 5.44 14.49
C TYR A 66 -7.63 5.58 13.26
N PHE A 67 -8.33 6.71 13.13
CA PHE A 67 -9.08 6.98 11.91
C PHE A 67 -8.17 7.05 10.68
N LYS A 68 -7.00 7.70 10.79
CA LYS A 68 -5.98 7.70 9.71
C LYS A 68 -5.47 6.30 9.41
N GLU A 69 -5.22 5.46 10.42
CA GLU A 69 -4.80 4.07 10.21
C GLU A 69 -5.86 3.26 9.47
N ILE A 70 -7.13 3.38 9.88
CA ILE A 70 -8.25 2.70 9.22
C ILE A 70 -8.33 3.14 7.75
N ILE A 71 -8.34 4.45 7.48
CA ILE A 71 -8.40 4.97 6.11
C ILE A 71 -7.20 4.51 5.27
N LYS A 72 -5.98 4.53 5.83
CA LYS A 72 -4.79 4.02 5.14
C LYS A 72 -4.90 2.53 4.82
N SER A 73 -5.36 1.73 5.76
CA SER A 73 -5.54 0.28 5.58
C SER A 73 -6.57 0.00 4.50
N THR A 74 -7.73 0.67 4.55
CA THR A 74 -8.79 0.51 3.55
C THR A 74 -8.30 0.92 2.15
N ILE A 75 -7.64 2.06 2.00
CA ILE A 75 -7.10 2.48 0.70
C ILE A 75 -6.05 1.46 0.20
N ALA A 76 -5.18 0.97 1.07
CA ALA A 76 -4.18 -0.02 0.69
C ALA A 76 -4.81 -1.35 0.23
N GLU A 77 -5.85 -1.83 0.92
CA GLU A 77 -6.62 -3.02 0.55
C GLU A 77 -7.31 -2.84 -0.81
N GLU A 78 -8.03 -1.72 -1.02
CA GLU A 78 -8.70 -1.42 -2.28
C GLU A 78 -7.70 -1.31 -3.45
N LEU A 79 -6.56 -0.63 -3.26
CA LEU A 79 -5.51 -0.53 -4.27
C LEU A 79 -4.84 -1.87 -4.56
N ALA A 80 -4.67 -2.75 -3.57
CA ALA A 80 -4.10 -4.08 -3.76
C ALA A 80 -5.07 -5.03 -4.48
N ALA A 81 -6.38 -4.82 -4.32
CA ALA A 81 -7.42 -5.57 -5.03
C ALA A 81 -7.60 -5.10 -6.49
N ASP A 82 -7.24 -3.85 -6.81
CA ASP A 82 -7.25 -3.32 -8.17
C ASP A 82 -6.09 -3.90 -9.00
N LYS A 83 -6.42 -4.88 -9.85
CA LYS A 83 -5.47 -5.57 -10.72
C LYS A 83 -4.77 -4.62 -11.70
N ASP A 84 -5.48 -3.65 -12.26
CA ASP A 84 -4.91 -2.71 -13.25
C ASP A 84 -3.92 -1.75 -12.57
N PHE A 85 -4.24 -1.32 -11.35
CA PHE A 85 -3.31 -0.53 -10.53
C PHE A 85 -2.04 -1.32 -10.20
N VAL A 86 -2.20 -2.56 -9.71
CA VAL A 86 -1.08 -3.44 -9.38
C VAL A 86 -0.18 -3.70 -10.58
N GLU A 87 -0.76 -4.00 -11.74
CA GLU A 87 -0.02 -4.22 -12.99
C GLU A 87 0.80 -2.97 -13.40
N LYS A 88 0.20 -1.77 -13.31
CA LYS A 88 0.91 -0.51 -13.59
C LYS A 88 2.07 -0.26 -12.63
N ILE A 89 1.93 -0.61 -11.35
CA ILE A 89 3.01 -0.48 -10.36
C ILE A 89 4.15 -1.45 -10.67
N TYR A 90 3.85 -2.71 -11.01
CA TYR A 90 4.88 -3.67 -11.43
C TYR A 90 5.60 -3.20 -12.70
N ALA A 91 4.86 -2.76 -13.72
CA ALA A 91 5.43 -2.23 -14.95
C ALA A 91 6.35 -1.03 -14.67
N LYS A 92 5.90 -0.03 -13.90
CA LYS A 92 6.74 1.12 -13.51
C LYS A 92 7.97 0.73 -12.70
N THR A 93 7.86 -0.29 -11.85
CA THR A 93 8.98 -0.78 -11.05
C THR A 93 10.01 -1.49 -11.93
N LEU A 94 9.55 -2.31 -12.88
CA LEU A 94 10.40 -2.93 -13.89
C LEU A 94 11.03 -1.88 -14.80
N ASP A 95 10.28 -0.90 -15.27
CA ASP A 95 10.80 0.20 -16.09
C ASP A 95 11.87 1.01 -15.34
N LYS A 96 11.68 1.24 -14.04
CA LYS A 96 12.72 1.88 -13.21
C LYS A 96 13.90 0.97 -12.97
N LEU A 97 13.71 -0.32 -12.74
CA LEU A 97 14.80 -1.27 -12.54
C LEU A 97 15.64 -1.40 -13.81
N ILE A 98 15.00 -1.67 -14.94
CA ILE A 98 15.63 -1.83 -16.25
C ILE A 98 16.18 -0.49 -16.75
N GLY A 99 15.40 0.60 -16.64
CA GLY A 99 15.79 1.92 -17.11
C GLY A 99 16.93 2.55 -16.31
N ASN A 100 17.05 2.25 -15.01
CA ASN A 100 18.11 2.78 -14.16
C ASN A 100 19.37 1.88 -14.16
N ASP A 101 19.25 0.63 -14.62
CA ASP A 101 20.39 -0.26 -14.83
C ASP A 101 20.78 -0.43 -16.30
N SER A 102 20.03 0.05 -17.30
CA SER A 102 20.39 -0.09 -18.73
C SER A 102 21.85 0.27 -18.99
N ASP A 103 22.31 1.41 -18.46
CA ASP A 103 23.69 1.86 -18.64
C ASP A 103 24.68 1.02 -17.82
N LYS A 104 24.30 0.56 -16.62
CA LYS A 104 25.17 -0.27 -15.77
C LYS A 104 25.28 -1.71 -16.27
N LEU A 105 24.17 -2.33 -16.69
CA LEU A 105 24.08 -3.62 -17.35
C LEU A 105 24.81 -3.58 -18.69
N SER A 106 24.62 -2.55 -19.50
CA SER A 106 25.37 -2.37 -20.76
C SER A 106 26.86 -2.20 -20.51
N ASN A 107 27.25 -1.45 -19.48
CA ASN A 107 28.64 -1.30 -19.07
C ASN A 107 29.24 -2.61 -18.54
N LEU A 108 28.49 -3.38 -17.74
CA LEU A 108 28.92 -4.69 -17.24
C LEU A 108 29.08 -5.68 -18.38
N PHE A 109 28.10 -5.76 -19.29
CA PHE A 109 28.16 -6.60 -20.48
C PHE A 109 29.37 -6.23 -21.35
N SER A 110 29.61 -4.93 -21.58
CA SER A 110 30.75 -4.44 -22.36
C SER A 110 32.09 -4.81 -21.70
N LYS A 111 32.19 -4.69 -20.37
CA LYS A 111 33.40 -5.11 -19.61
C LYS A 111 33.64 -6.62 -19.69
N ILE A 112 32.59 -7.44 -19.52
CA ILE A 112 32.67 -8.90 -19.64
C ILE A 112 33.13 -9.28 -21.06
N LYS A 113 32.53 -8.67 -22.08
CA LYS A 113 32.89 -8.89 -23.49
C LYS A 113 34.35 -8.50 -23.78
N SER A 114 34.80 -7.34 -23.30
CA SER A 114 36.20 -6.89 -23.46
C SER A 114 37.16 -7.87 -22.81
N ARG A 115 36.93 -8.25 -21.54
CA ARG A 115 37.79 -9.19 -20.83
C ARG A 115 37.86 -10.55 -21.50
N LEU A 116 36.74 -11.09 -21.97
CA LEU A 116 36.71 -12.35 -22.70
C LEU A 116 37.50 -12.25 -24.02
N THR A 117 37.33 -11.14 -24.75
CA THR A 117 38.07 -10.88 -26.00
C THR A 117 39.57 -10.77 -25.76
N ASP A 118 39.97 -10.04 -24.72
CA ASP A 118 41.37 -9.89 -24.32
C ASP A 118 41.96 -11.25 -23.90
N SER A 119 41.22 -12.03 -23.09
CA SER A 119 41.66 -13.36 -22.66
C SER A 119 41.82 -14.34 -23.82
N ILE A 120 40.94 -14.30 -24.82
CA ILE A 120 41.07 -15.11 -26.04
C ILE A 120 42.24 -14.62 -26.89
N SER A 121 42.42 -13.30 -27.03
CA SER A 121 43.47 -12.70 -27.86
C SER A 121 44.87 -12.89 -27.26
N LEU A 122 44.97 -12.91 -25.92
CA LEU A 122 46.21 -13.15 -25.17
C LEU A 122 46.51 -14.63 -24.95
N ALA A 123 45.55 -15.52 -25.20
CA ALA A 123 45.80 -16.94 -25.12
C ALA A 123 46.78 -17.34 -26.24
N THR A 124 47.97 -17.80 -25.88
CA THR A 124 48.91 -18.38 -26.84
C THR A 124 48.32 -19.68 -27.38
N LEU A 125 47.79 -19.66 -28.61
CA LEU A 125 47.31 -20.87 -29.27
C LEU A 125 48.51 -21.81 -29.51
N SER A 126 48.55 -22.92 -28.75
CA SER A 126 49.43 -24.05 -29.06
C SER A 126 49.02 -24.68 -30.39
N ARG A 127 50.00 -25.21 -31.13
CA ARG A 127 49.85 -25.84 -32.47
C ARG A 127 48.84 -27.00 -32.54
N SER A 128 48.37 -27.48 -31.38
CA SER A 128 47.33 -28.50 -31.21
C SER A 128 45.90 -27.95 -31.12
N ASN A 129 45.73 -26.63 -31.00
CA ASN A 129 44.44 -25.98 -30.80
C ASN A 129 44.00 -25.28 -32.10
N ASP A 130 43.39 -26.01 -33.03
CA ASP A 130 42.76 -25.40 -34.22
C ASP A 130 41.38 -24.82 -33.83
N LEU A 131 41.37 -23.59 -33.29
CA LEU A 131 40.15 -22.76 -33.32
C LEU A 131 40.09 -22.06 -34.68
N LEU A 132 39.37 -22.66 -35.62
CA LEU A 132 39.05 -22.03 -36.91
C LEU A 132 38.01 -20.93 -36.68
N ILE A 133 38.47 -19.69 -36.56
CA ILE A 133 37.60 -18.50 -36.63
C ILE A 133 37.35 -18.19 -38.10
N MET A 134 36.17 -18.52 -38.61
CA MET A 134 35.76 -18.12 -39.96
C MET A 134 35.09 -16.74 -39.91
N PRO A 135 35.63 -15.71 -40.59
CA PRO A 135 35.21 -14.32 -40.41
C PRO A 135 33.77 -14.01 -40.88
N SER A 136 33.11 -14.93 -41.59
CA SER A 136 31.73 -14.77 -42.10
C SER A 136 30.69 -15.66 -41.41
N SER A 137 31.04 -16.34 -40.30
CA SER A 137 30.12 -17.23 -39.58
C SER A 137 29.67 -16.62 -38.25
N SER A 138 28.37 -16.66 -37.96
CA SER A 138 27.79 -16.30 -36.66
C SER A 138 27.88 -17.42 -35.60
N THR A 139 28.55 -18.54 -35.92
CA THR A 139 28.63 -19.72 -35.04
C THR A 139 30.01 -20.37 -35.06
N ILE A 140 30.47 -20.83 -33.90
CA ILE A 140 31.74 -21.54 -33.70
C ILE A 140 31.49 -23.05 -33.85
N GLN A 141 32.27 -23.73 -34.69
CA GLN A 141 32.21 -25.18 -34.86
C GLN A 141 33.49 -25.85 -34.35
N LYS A 142 33.34 -26.98 -33.65
CA LYS A 142 34.45 -27.80 -33.18
C LYS A 142 34.81 -28.83 -34.25
N ASN A 143 36.06 -28.81 -34.73
CA ASN A 143 36.58 -29.82 -35.65
C ASN A 143 37.56 -30.76 -34.92
N THR A 144 37.46 -32.06 -35.16
CA THR A 144 38.38 -33.08 -34.63
C THR A 144 39.25 -33.60 -35.77
N ARG A 145 40.55 -33.27 -35.78
CA ARG A 145 41.50 -33.92 -36.69
C ARG A 145 41.80 -35.35 -36.22
N SER A 146 41.51 -36.33 -37.07
CA SER A 146 42.06 -37.68 -36.91
C SER A 146 43.53 -37.67 -37.33
N GLN A 147 44.44 -37.96 -36.41
CA GLN A 147 45.85 -38.18 -36.74
C GLN A 147 46.03 -39.64 -37.17
N THR A 148 46.27 -39.88 -38.45
CA THR A 148 46.76 -41.17 -38.93
C THR A 148 48.25 -41.27 -38.59
N ILE A 149 48.59 -42.13 -37.63
CA ILE A 149 49.98 -42.44 -37.29
C ILE A 149 50.49 -43.45 -38.33
N THR A 150 51.33 -43.03 -39.25
CA THR A 150 52.12 -43.94 -40.10
C THR A 150 53.28 -44.50 -39.27
N ARG A 151 53.18 -45.77 -38.86
CA ARG A 151 54.33 -46.53 -38.34
C ARG A 151 55.25 -46.84 -39.52
N SER A 152 56.45 -46.25 -39.54
CA SER A 152 57.53 -46.70 -40.43
C SER A 152 58.32 -47.78 -39.70
N THR A 153 58.31 -49.00 -40.23
CA THR A 153 59.20 -50.09 -39.82
C THR A 153 60.41 -50.07 -40.73
N ILE A 154 61.62 -50.01 -40.14
CA ILE A 154 62.81 -50.83 -40.39
C ILE A 154 63.81 -50.47 -39.29
#